data_AF-A0A3N5L0M9-F1
#
_entry.id   AF-A0A3N5L0M9-F1
#
_cell.length_a   1.000
_cell.length_b   1.000
_cell.length_c   1.000
_cell.angle_alpha   90.00
_cell.angle_beta   90.00
_cell.angle_gamma   90.00
#
_symmetry.space_group_name_H-M   'P 1'
#
loop_
_entity.id
_entity.type
_entity.pdbx_description
1 polymer ?
#
loop_
_entity_poly.entity_id
_entity_poly.type
_entity_poly.pdbx_seq_one_letter_code
_entity_poly.pdbx_strand_id
1 'polypeptide(L)'
;MNTPQSRSNKIALALLLVAAVFWLGAINIRALIGNELLSYDQFDFRTSIPPDRENTIFQLMSNSSLVIIISYFIVLVSATWFLKTTELKFRENGWLLMSAILFFMFAPVEIYTYYIDVKFMLLFQTNPPNHDELLRLFGKRLGALSGVPVIALLCYYTIIILAVFKPLKRTVEK
;
A
#
# COMPACT_ATOMS: atom_id res chain seq x y z
N MET A 1 31.80 -11.34 5.03
CA MET A 1 31.38 -12.75 5.13
C MET A 1 30.03 -12.86 4.44
N ASN A 2 29.99 -13.38 3.21
CA ASN A 2 28.74 -13.59 2.48
C ASN A 2 28.16 -14.92 2.95
N THR A 3 27.17 -14.89 3.83
CA THR A 3 26.45 -16.12 4.19
C THR A 3 25.66 -16.60 2.96
N PRO A 4 25.71 -17.89 2.63
CA PRO A 4 24.96 -18.43 1.50
C PRO A 4 23.47 -18.32 1.81
N GLN A 5 22.80 -17.30 1.27
CA GLN A 5 21.36 -17.15 1.42
C GLN A 5 20.64 -18.38 0.84
N SER A 6 19.87 -19.04 1.71
CA SER A 6 18.98 -20.14 1.35
C SER A 6 18.12 -19.79 0.14
N ARG A 7 17.90 -20.77 -0.75
CA ARG A 7 17.05 -20.63 -1.95
C ARG A 7 15.65 -20.09 -1.61
N SER A 8 15.14 -20.46 -0.44
CA SER A 8 13.87 -19.98 0.12
C SER A 8 13.84 -18.46 0.31
N ASN A 9 14.93 -17.86 0.82
CA ASN A 9 15.01 -16.41 1.06
C ASN A 9 14.99 -15.61 -0.24
N LYS A 10 15.61 -16.15 -1.30
CA LYS A 10 15.62 -15.51 -2.62
C LYS A 10 14.23 -15.51 -3.25
N ILE A 11 13.47 -16.59 -3.07
CA ILE A 11 12.08 -16.70 -3.55
C ILE A 11 11.19 -15.72 -2.77
N ALA A 12 11.28 -15.71 -1.44
CA ALA A 12 10.51 -14.78 -0.61
C ALA A 12 10.83 -13.31 -0.96
N LEU A 13 12.10 -12.99 -1.19
CA LEU A 13 12.52 -11.65 -1.61
C LEU A 13 12.02 -11.28 -3.02
N ALA A 14 12.11 -12.19 -3.98
CA ALA A 14 11.61 -11.96 -5.33
C ALA A 14 10.10 -11.73 -5.34
N LEU A 15 9.34 -12.55 -4.61
CA LEU A 15 7.90 -12.40 -4.46
C LEU A 15 7.53 -11.08 -3.79
N LEU A 16 8.27 -10.71 -2.73
CA LEU A 16 8.10 -9.42 -2.05
C LEU A 16 8.31 -8.24 -3.01
N LEU A 17 9.38 -8.25 -3.81
CA LEU A 17 9.68 -7.15 -4.73
C LEU A 17 8.60 -7.00 -5.81
N VAL A 18 8.20 -8.11 -6.44
CA VAL A 18 7.16 -8.09 -7.47
C VAL A 18 5.84 -7.60 -6.88
N ALA A 19 5.42 -8.17 -5.75
CA ALA A 19 4.18 -7.76 -5.10
C ALA A 19 4.21 -6.31 -4.62
N ALA A 20 5.36 -5.81 -4.15
CA ALA A 20 5.52 -4.42 -3.73
C ALA A 20 5.39 -3.44 -4.91
N VAL A 21 5.90 -3.79 -6.09
CA VAL A 21 5.73 -2.96 -7.31
C VAL A 21 4.26 -2.89 -7.70
N PHE A 22 3.55 -4.02 -7.73
CA PHE A 22 2.11 -4.02 -8.02
C PHE A 22 1.30 -3.25 -6.98
N TRP A 23 1.61 -3.44 -5.70
CA TRP A 23 0.95 -2.77 -4.60
C TRP A 23 1.13 -1.24 -4.65
N LEU A 24 2.38 -0.76 -4.70
CA LEU A 24 2.67 0.68 -4.77
C LEU A 24 2.13 1.30 -6.07
N GLY A 25 2.27 0.61 -7.20
CA GLY A 25 1.71 1.06 -8.49
C GLY A 25 0.19 1.23 -8.41
N ALA A 26 -0.52 0.25 -7.85
CA ALA A 26 -1.97 0.30 -7.71
C ALA A 26 -2.43 1.42 -6.75
N ILE A 27 -1.69 1.69 -5.67
CA ILE A 27 -1.96 2.85 -4.78
C ILE A 27 -1.93 4.16 -5.58
N ASN A 28 -0.90 4.36 -6.42
CA ASN A 28 -0.77 5.58 -7.23
C ASN A 28 -1.89 5.67 -8.28
N ILE A 29 -2.17 4.59 -9.02
CA ILE A 29 -3.26 4.55 -10.02
C ILE A 29 -4.60 4.90 -9.36
N ARG A 30 -4.88 4.34 -8.19
CA ARG A 30 -6.12 4.63 -7.45
C ARG A 30 -6.18 6.08 -6.98
N ALA A 31 -5.06 6.67 -6.57
CA ALA A 31 -5.01 8.08 -6.21
C ALA A 31 -5.34 8.97 -7.42
N LEU A 32 -4.85 8.63 -8.61
CA LEU A 32 -5.17 9.34 -9.84
C LEU A 32 -6.66 9.20 -10.21
N ILE A 33 -7.22 8.00 -10.15
CA ILE A 33 -8.65 7.75 -10.41
C ILE A 33 -9.53 8.52 -9.41
N GLY A 34 -9.20 8.46 -8.12
CA GLY A 34 -9.97 9.16 -7.09
C GLY A 34 -9.94 10.67 -7.23
N ASN A 35 -8.86 11.22 -7.78
CA ASN A 35 -8.74 12.64 -8.05
C ASN A 35 -9.72 13.12 -9.15
N GLU A 36 -10.23 12.23 -10.00
CA GLU A 36 -11.27 12.59 -10.99
C GLU A 36 -12.62 12.93 -10.34
N LEU A 37 -12.89 12.42 -9.13
CA LEU A 37 -14.12 12.72 -8.38
C LEU A 37 -14.07 14.06 -7.65
N LEU A 38 -12.89 14.65 -7.51
CA LEU A 38 -12.65 15.87 -6.75
C LEU A 38 -12.60 17.12 -7.64
N SER A 39 -13.13 18.21 -7.12
CA SER A 39 -12.98 19.56 -7.67
C SER A 39 -11.76 20.21 -7.01
N TYR A 40 -10.75 20.56 -7.82
CA TYR A 40 -9.48 21.10 -7.33
C TYR A 40 -9.60 22.45 -6.60
N ASP A 41 -10.68 23.19 -6.84
CA ASP A 41 -10.87 24.54 -6.31
C ASP A 41 -11.33 24.55 -4.85
N GLN A 42 -12.20 23.59 -4.45
CA GLN A 42 -12.78 23.55 -3.10
C GLN A 42 -12.61 22.21 -2.36
N PHE A 43 -11.88 21.24 -2.94
CA PHE A 43 -11.85 19.84 -2.44
C PHE A 43 -13.24 19.21 -2.28
N ASP A 44 -14.23 19.74 -3.00
CA ASP A 44 -15.58 19.22 -3.03
C ASP A 44 -15.78 18.21 -4.15
N PHE A 45 -16.75 17.33 -3.97
CA PHE A 45 -17.18 16.41 -5.00
C PHE A 45 -17.68 17.16 -6.22
N ARG A 46 -17.26 16.73 -7.42
CA ARG A 46 -17.80 17.30 -8.67
C ARG A 46 -19.28 16.94 -8.79
N THR A 47 -20.14 17.94 -8.74
CA THR A 47 -21.60 17.77 -8.86
C THR A 47 -22.08 17.56 -10.30
N SER A 48 -21.20 17.67 -11.29
CA SER A 48 -21.51 17.64 -12.73
C SER A 48 -20.93 16.44 -13.49
N ILE A 49 -20.61 15.34 -12.79
CA ILE A 49 -20.17 14.11 -13.45
C ILE A 49 -21.39 13.39 -14.03
N PRO A 50 -21.40 13.03 -15.34
CA PRO A 50 -22.45 12.19 -15.89
C PRO A 50 -22.53 10.84 -15.14
N PRO A 51 -23.73 10.32 -14.81
CA PRO A 51 -23.88 9.09 -14.02
C PRO A 51 -23.09 7.89 -14.55
N ASP A 52 -23.02 7.73 -15.88
CA ASP A 52 -22.27 6.64 -16.52
C ASP A 52 -20.75 6.73 -16.25
N ARG A 53 -20.21 7.96 -16.23
CA ARG A 53 -18.79 8.20 -15.94
C ARG A 53 -18.51 7.98 -14.46
N GLU A 54 -19.37 8.46 -13.58
CA GLU A 54 -19.24 8.26 -12.13
C GLU A 54 -19.22 6.77 -11.77
N ASN A 55 -20.16 6.00 -12.33
CA ASN A 55 -20.21 4.56 -12.13
C ASN A 55 -18.94 3.85 -12.65
N THR A 56 -18.39 4.30 -13.79
CA THR A 56 -17.12 3.79 -14.31
C THR A 56 -15.96 4.08 -13.36
N ILE A 57 -15.90 5.29 -12.79
CA ILE A 57 -14.87 5.66 -11.81
C ILE A 57 -14.98 4.79 -10.54
N PHE A 58 -16.19 4.57 -10.03
CA PHE A 58 -16.40 3.67 -8.89
C PHE A 58 -16.02 2.22 -9.21
N GLN A 59 -16.30 1.74 -10.42
CA GLN A 59 -15.87 0.42 -10.88
C GLN A 59 -14.34 0.30 -10.91
N LEU A 60 -13.65 1.27 -11.51
CA LEU A 60 -12.19 1.31 -11.56
C LEU A 60 -11.58 1.39 -10.16
N MET A 61 -12.22 2.15 -9.26
CA MET A 61 -11.79 2.27 -7.88
C MET A 61 -11.95 0.96 -7.12
N SER A 62 -13.09 0.28 -7.27
CA SER A 62 -13.34 -1.04 -6.70
C SER A 62 -12.32 -2.07 -7.17
N ASN A 63 -12.07 -2.13 -8.49
CA ASN A 63 -11.08 -3.02 -9.09
C ASN A 63 -9.65 -2.74 -8.59
N SER A 64 -9.26 -1.46 -8.52
CA SER A 64 -7.95 -1.07 -8.01
C SER A 64 -7.76 -1.44 -6.52
N SER A 65 -8.81 -1.28 -5.70
CA SER A 65 -8.79 -1.69 -4.30
C SER A 65 -8.58 -3.20 -4.12
N LEU A 66 -9.19 -4.03 -4.98
CA LEU A 66 -8.96 -5.48 -4.99
C LEU A 66 -7.48 -5.79 -5.23
N VAL A 67 -6.88 -5.19 -6.27
CA VAL A 67 -5.46 -5.39 -6.60
C VAL A 67 -4.56 -4.99 -5.44
N ILE A 68 -4.87 -3.87 -4.78
CA ILE A 68 -4.10 -3.37 -3.62
C ILE A 68 -4.17 -4.36 -2.45
N ILE A 69 -5.37 -4.84 -2.09
CA ILE A 69 -5.57 -5.76 -0.96
C ILE A 69 -4.81 -7.07 -1.19
N ILE A 70 -4.94 -7.67 -2.38
CA ILE A 70 -4.26 -8.93 -2.71
C ILE A 70 -2.75 -8.72 -2.71
N SER A 71 -2.27 -7.67 -3.38
CA SER A 71 -0.83 -7.41 -3.50
C SER A 71 -0.22 -7.12 -2.13
N TYR A 72 -0.88 -6.32 -1.29
CA TYR A 72 -0.43 -6.05 0.06
C TYR A 72 -0.38 -7.31 0.93
N PHE A 73 -1.39 -8.17 0.85
CA PHE A 73 -1.38 -9.44 1.59
C PHE A 73 -0.16 -10.29 1.23
N ILE A 74 0.17 -10.38 -0.06
CA ILE A 74 1.37 -11.08 -0.54
C ILE A 74 2.65 -10.39 -0.01
N VAL A 75 2.72 -9.06 -0.03
CA VAL A 75 3.86 -8.30 0.55
C VAL A 75 4.00 -8.60 2.04
N LEU A 76 2.91 -8.54 2.82
CA LEU A 76 2.92 -8.75 4.26
C LEU A 76 3.40 -10.17 4.63
N VAL A 77 2.88 -11.19 3.95
CA VAL A 77 3.28 -12.59 4.14
C VAL A 77 4.73 -12.80 3.72
N SER A 78 5.13 -12.29 2.56
CA SER A 78 6.50 -12.44 2.05
C SER A 78 7.52 -11.69 2.90
N ALA A 79 7.18 -10.50 3.40
CA ALA A 79 8.02 -9.72 4.30
C ALA A 79 8.22 -10.43 5.63
N THR A 80 7.13 -10.94 6.22
CA THR A 80 7.19 -11.67 7.48
C THR A 80 7.98 -12.97 7.33
N TRP A 81 7.78 -13.69 6.21
CA TRP A 81 8.58 -14.88 5.90
C TRP A 81 10.06 -14.50 5.78
N PHE A 82 10.41 -13.55 4.92
CA PHE A 82 11.79 -13.13 4.70
C PHE A 82 12.50 -12.72 6.00
N LEU A 83 11.84 -11.97 6.88
CA LEU A 83 12.43 -11.56 8.16
C LEU A 83 12.61 -12.72 9.15
N LYS A 84 11.78 -13.77 9.07
CA LYS A 84 11.93 -14.97 9.91
C LYS A 84 13.03 -15.90 9.43
N THR A 85 13.25 -16.00 8.13
CA THR A 85 14.21 -16.96 7.54
C THR A 85 15.55 -16.34 7.19
N THR A 86 15.68 -15.01 7.28
CA THR A 86 16.97 -14.35 7.05
C THR A 86 17.92 -14.58 8.22
N GLU A 87 19.16 -14.95 7.91
CA GLU A 87 20.25 -15.04 8.89
C GLU A 87 20.83 -13.65 9.25
N LEU A 88 20.32 -12.60 8.60
CA LEU A 88 20.75 -11.22 8.85
C LEU A 88 20.34 -10.79 10.25
N LYS A 89 21.32 -10.63 11.13
CA LYS A 89 21.09 -10.06 12.46
C LYS A 89 20.68 -8.60 12.33
N PHE A 90 19.52 -8.25 12.90
CA PHE A 90 19.01 -6.87 12.96
C PHE A 90 20.01 -5.89 13.59
N ARG A 91 20.80 -6.34 14.57
CA ARG A 91 21.81 -5.54 15.26
C ARG A 91 22.99 -5.14 14.36
N GLU A 92 23.31 -5.94 13.35
CA GLU A 92 24.42 -5.71 12.42
C GLU A 92 23.98 -4.98 11.15
N ASN A 93 22.68 -5.07 10.81
CA ASN A 93 22.07 -4.52 9.61
C ASN A 93 20.97 -3.52 9.98
N GLY A 94 21.36 -2.33 10.44
CA GLY A 94 20.41 -1.29 10.87
C GLY A 94 19.42 -0.87 9.79
N TRP A 95 19.80 -0.97 8.51
CA TRP A 95 18.92 -0.68 7.37
C TRP A 95 17.74 -1.66 7.27
N LEU A 96 17.96 -2.94 7.61
CA LEU A 96 16.92 -3.97 7.60
C LEU A 96 15.94 -3.77 8.75
N LEU A 97 16.47 -3.43 9.93
CA LEU A 97 15.67 -3.09 11.10
C LEU A 97 14.79 -1.86 10.83
N MET A 98 15.38 -0.79 10.29
CA MET A 98 14.65 0.43 9.95
C MET A 98 13.55 0.15 8.92
N SER A 99 13.86 -0.66 7.90
CA SER A 99 12.88 -1.05 6.87
C SER A 99 11.72 -1.83 7.47
N ALA A 100 12.00 -2.78 8.38
CA ALA A 100 10.96 -3.54 9.07
C ALA A 100 10.10 -2.63 9.97
N ILE A 101 10.71 -1.75 10.75
CA ILE A 101 9.98 -0.81 11.63
C ILE A 101 9.04 0.06 10.79
N LEU A 102 9.55 0.71 9.73
CA LEU A 102 8.74 1.54 8.86
C LEU A 102 7.59 0.76 8.22
N PHE A 103 7.83 -0.47 7.77
CA PHE A 103 6.78 -1.28 7.16
C PHE A 103 5.68 -1.69 8.16
N PHE A 104 6.06 -2.29 9.29
CA PHE A 104 5.10 -2.84 10.25
C PHE A 104 4.41 -1.77 11.10
N MET A 105 5.02 -0.60 11.31
CA MET A 105 4.39 0.51 12.03
C MET A 105 3.14 1.03 11.31
N PHE A 106 3.14 1.05 9.98
CA PHE A 106 1.99 1.49 9.18
C PHE A 106 1.03 0.35 8.81
N ALA A 107 1.33 -0.90 9.17
CA ALA A 107 0.44 -2.02 8.86
C ALA A 107 -0.99 -1.86 9.44
N PRO A 108 -1.20 -1.35 10.67
CA PRO A 108 -2.56 -1.09 11.19
C PRO A 108 -3.32 -0.03 10.39
N VAL A 109 -2.59 1.00 9.90
CA VAL A 109 -3.15 2.08 9.08
C VAL A 109 -3.65 1.50 7.75
N GLU A 110 -2.83 0.68 7.09
CA GLU A 110 -3.20 -0.01 5.85
C GLU A 110 -4.42 -0.91 6.04
N ILE A 111 -4.44 -1.73 7.11
CA ILE A 111 -5.58 -2.61 7.45
C ILE A 111 -6.87 -1.81 7.62
N TYR A 112 -6.81 -0.67 8.31
CA TYR A 112 -7.98 0.20 8.49
C TYR A 112 -8.47 0.78 7.15
N THR A 113 -7.56 1.23 6.29
CA THR A 113 -7.94 1.72 4.96
C THR A 113 -8.57 0.63 4.09
N TYR A 114 -8.03 -0.60 4.14
CA TYR A 114 -8.59 -1.74 3.41
C TYR A 114 -9.96 -2.15 3.94
N TYR A 115 -10.23 -1.99 5.23
CA TYR A 115 -11.58 -2.19 5.76
C TYR A 115 -12.61 -1.26 5.12
N ILE A 116 -12.25 0.02 4.90
CA ILE A 116 -13.11 0.97 4.18
C ILE A 116 -13.24 0.57 2.71
N ASP A 117 -12.14 0.13 2.09
CA ASP A 117 -12.14 -0.30 0.69
C ASP A 117 -12.98 -1.56 0.43
N VAL A 118 -12.95 -2.54 1.34
CA VAL A 118 -13.81 -3.74 1.25
C VAL A 118 -15.28 -3.35 1.37
N LYS A 119 -15.63 -2.42 2.27
CA LYS A 119 -17.00 -1.90 2.35
C LYS A 119 -17.43 -1.21 1.07
N PHE A 120 -16.55 -0.40 0.48
CA PHE A 120 -16.80 0.27 -0.79
C PHE A 120 -17.05 -0.76 -1.91
N MET A 121 -16.23 -1.81 -1.98
CA MET A 121 -16.36 -2.88 -2.97
C MET A 121 -17.69 -3.65 -2.82
N LEU A 122 -18.05 -4.05 -1.60
CA LEU A 122 -19.30 -4.77 -1.34
C LEU A 122 -20.53 -3.93 -1.66
N LEU A 123 -20.49 -2.63 -1.32
CA LEU A 123 -21.58 -1.71 -1.63
C LEU A 123 -21.73 -1.50 -3.15
N PHE A 124 -20.62 -1.40 -3.88
CA PHE A 124 -20.64 -1.28 -5.33
C PHE A 124 -21.22 -2.52 -6.04
N GLN A 125 -21.04 -3.71 -5.45
CA GLN A 125 -21.60 -4.96 -5.98
C GLN A 125 -23.09 -5.15 -5.66
N THR A 126 -23.68 -4.32 -4.80
CA THR A 126 -25.11 -4.37 -4.47
C THR A 126 -25.90 -3.72 -5.61
N ASN A 127 -26.92 -4.41 -6.14
CA ASN A 127 -27.75 -3.88 -7.23
C ASN A 127 -29.09 -3.33 -6.68
N PRO A 128 -29.43 -2.04 -6.89
CA PRO A 128 -28.61 -0.96 -7.46
C PRO A 128 -27.61 -0.37 -6.45
N PRO A 129 -26.43 0.11 -6.89
CA PRO A 129 -25.44 0.70 -6.01
C PRO A 129 -25.96 2.04 -5.45
N ASN A 130 -25.84 2.22 -4.13
CA ASN A 130 -26.20 3.47 -3.47
C ASN A 130 -25.06 4.49 -3.63
N HIS A 131 -25.23 5.42 -4.58
CA HIS A 131 -24.20 6.38 -4.99
C HIS A 131 -23.82 7.34 -3.86
N ASP A 132 -24.80 7.84 -3.10
CA ASP A 132 -24.57 8.74 -1.97
C ASP A 132 -23.70 8.07 -0.89
N GLU A 133 -23.92 6.78 -0.66
CA GLU A 133 -23.16 6.04 0.32
C GLU A 133 -21.75 5.67 -0.17
N LEU A 134 -21.57 5.45 -1.48
CA LEU A 134 -20.25 5.29 -2.10
C LEU A 134 -19.42 6.58 -1.99
N LEU A 135 -20.03 7.73 -2.28
CA LEU A 135 -19.40 9.04 -2.10
C LEU A 135 -19.06 9.31 -0.63
N ARG A 136 -19.97 8.95 0.29
CA ARG A 136 -19.71 9.05 1.74
C ARG A 136 -18.54 8.17 2.18
N LEU A 137 -18.43 6.94 1.69
CA LEU A 137 -17.31 6.05 1.99
C LEU A 137 -15.99 6.56 1.42
N PHE A 138 -16.03 7.11 0.20
CA PHE A 138 -14.86 7.74 -0.41
C PHE A 138 -14.41 8.99 0.36
N GLY A 139 -15.35 9.88 0.72
CA GLY A 139 -15.08 11.05 1.54
C GLY A 139 -14.54 10.66 2.93
N LYS A 140 -15.13 9.62 3.54
CA LYS A 140 -14.61 9.04 4.78
C LYS A 140 -13.19 8.56 4.61
N ARG A 141 -12.82 7.94 3.48
CA ARG A 141 -11.44 7.50 3.23
C ARG A 141 -10.45 8.66 3.11
N LEU A 142 -10.83 9.74 2.44
CA LEU A 142 -10.02 10.96 2.34
C LEU A 142 -9.80 11.62 3.71
N GLY A 143 -10.87 11.71 4.52
CA GLY A 143 -10.82 12.33 5.85
C GLY A 143 -10.35 11.41 6.98
N ALA A 144 -10.40 10.09 6.81
CA ALA A 144 -10.23 9.11 7.88
C ALA A 144 -8.88 9.17 8.59
N LEU A 145 -7.86 9.77 7.96
CA LEU A 145 -6.50 9.70 8.46
C LEU A 145 -5.66 10.96 8.14
N SER A 146 -6.28 12.09 7.75
CA SER A 146 -5.64 13.41 7.59
C SER A 146 -4.15 13.39 7.18
N GLY A 147 -3.83 12.74 6.04
CA GLY A 147 -2.46 12.69 5.49
C GLY A 147 -1.56 11.55 5.98
N VAL A 148 -1.94 10.77 7.00
CA VAL A 148 -1.18 9.58 7.44
C VAL A 148 -0.93 8.57 6.31
N PRO A 149 -1.88 8.28 5.38
CA PRO A 149 -1.61 7.40 4.24
C PRO A 149 -0.55 7.95 3.30
N VAL A 150 -0.45 9.29 3.17
CA VAL A 150 0.59 9.94 2.37
C VAL A 150 1.95 9.81 3.05
N ILE A 151 2.00 9.98 4.38
CA ILE A 151 3.22 9.75 5.16
C ILE A 151 3.67 8.29 5.04
N ALA A 152 2.73 7.34 5.16
CA ALA A 152 3.01 5.91 4.97
C ALA A 152 3.62 5.63 3.59
N LEU A 153 3.04 6.21 2.53
CA LEU A 153 3.55 6.09 1.16
C LEU A 153 5.00 6.60 1.04
N LEU A 154 5.32 7.77 1.62
CA LEU A 154 6.68 8.30 1.64
C LEU A 154 7.64 7.40 2.42
N CYS A 155 7.19 6.81 3.53
CA CYS A 155 7.96 5.82 4.27
C CYS A 155 8.24 4.58 3.41
N TYR A 156 7.28 4.10 2.62
CA TYR A 156 7.50 2.96 1.72
C TYR A 156 8.54 3.25 0.63
N TYR A 157 8.53 4.45 0.04
CA TYR A 157 9.60 4.86 -0.87
C TYR A 157 10.97 4.96 -0.18
N THR A 158 10.98 5.42 1.08
CA THR A 158 12.21 5.46 1.88
C THR A 158 12.77 4.05 2.13
N ILE A 159 11.91 3.05 2.36
CA ILE A 159 12.34 1.64 2.50
C ILE A 159 13.07 1.18 1.23
N ILE A 160 12.58 1.53 0.04
CA ILE A 160 13.24 1.18 -1.23
C ILE A 160 14.64 1.79 -1.28
N ILE A 161 14.77 3.07 -0.94
CA ILE A 161 16.06 3.78 -0.90
C ILE A 161 17.01 3.10 0.11
N LEU A 162 16.54 2.81 1.33
CA LEU A 162 17.34 2.14 2.36
C LEU A 162 17.77 0.73 1.94
N ALA A 163 16.91 0.00 1.25
CA ALA A 163 17.20 -1.35 0.74
C ALA A 163 18.24 -1.35 -0.39
N VAL A 164 18.24 -0.31 -1.24
CA VAL A 164 19.19 -0.15 -2.35
C VAL A 164 20.55 0.31 -1.83
N PHE A 165 20.61 1.42 -1.08
CA PHE A 165 21.87 2.02 -0.66
C PHE A 165 22.50 1.35 0.57
N LYS A 166 21.71 0.64 1.38
CA LYS A 166 22.14 -0.06 2.61
C LYS A 166 23.08 0.77 3.49
N PRO A 167 22.75 2.04 3.81
CA PRO A 167 23.69 3.01 4.40
C PRO A 167 24.16 2.65 5.83
N LEU A 168 23.50 1.69 6.49
CA LEU A 168 23.76 1.28 7.88
C LEU A 168 24.32 -0.14 8.01
N LYS A 169 25.07 -0.60 7.00
CA LYS A 169 25.85 -1.82 7.14
C LYS A 169 27.04 -1.49 8.03
N ARG A 170 27.11 -2.05 9.25
CA ARG A 170 28.34 -1.96 10.04
C ARG A 170 29.44 -2.68 9.26
N THR A 171 30.39 -1.91 8.73
CA THR A 171 31.71 -2.45 8.40
C THR A 171 32.33 -2.81 9.73
N VAL A 172 32.33 -4.10 10.06
CA VAL A 172 33.18 -4.61 11.14
C VAL A 172 34.60 -4.41 10.62
N GLU A 173 35.21 -3.28 10.97
CA GLU A 173 36.68 -3.19 10.98
C GLU A 173 37.16 -4.33 11.88
N LYS A 174 37.94 -5.23 11.29
CA LYS A 174 38.71 -6.22 12.02
C LYS A 174 39.89 -5.54 12.68
#